data_AF-A0A959QJD7-F1
#
_entry.id   AF-A0A959QJD7-F1
#
_cell.length_a   1.000
_cell.length_b   1.000
_cell.length_c   1.000
_cell.angle_alpha   90.00
_cell.angle_beta   90.00
_cell.angle_gamma   90.00
#
_symmetry.space_group_name_H-M   'P 1'
#
loop_
_entity.id
_entity.type
_entity.pdbx_description
1 polymer ?
#
loop_
_entity_poly.entity_id
_entity_poly.type
_entity_poly.pdbx_seq_one_letter_code
_entity_poly.pdbx_strand_id
1 'polypeptide(L)' 'MPFTLADNNSIANRFIAELRSTAVQNDRMRFRKNIERIGQIFAYEISKTFHYREEDIETPLGIANVPLPNDR' A
#
# COMPACT_ATOMS: atom_id res chain seq x y z
N MET A 1 -4.41 5.96 -16.98
CA MET A 1 -5.03 6.93 -16.06
C MET A 1 -4.33 6.80 -14.71
N PRO A 2 -3.95 7.90 -14.04
CA PRO A 2 -3.38 7.82 -12.69
C PRO A 2 -4.40 7.22 -11.73
N PHE A 3 -3.94 6.35 -10.82
CA PHE A 3 -4.79 5.79 -9.76
C PHE A 3 -4.95 6.82 -8.62
N THR A 4 -6.19 7.22 -8.34
CA THR A 4 -6.50 8.16 -7.26
C THR A 4 -7.08 7.41 -6.06
N LEU A 5 -6.40 7.47 -4.91
CA LEU A 5 -6.86 6.81 -3.68
C LEU A 5 -8.24 7.27 -3.20
N ALA A 6 -8.58 8.54 -3.42
CA ALA A 6 -9.82 9.15 -2.96
C ALA A 6 -11.05 8.76 -3.80
N ASP A 7 -10.86 8.16 -4.98
CA ASP A 7 -11.95 7.81 -5.89
C ASP A 7 -12.59 6.45 -5.53
N ASN A 8 -11.98 5.70 -4.60
CA ASN A 8 -12.45 4.39 -4.16
C ASN A 8 -12.67 4.35 -2.65
N ASN A 9 -13.71 3.64 -2.21
CA ASN A 9 -13.96 3.44 -0.78
C ASN A 9 -12.89 2.54 -0.17
N SER A 10 -12.03 3.13 0.66
CA SER A 10 -10.93 2.40 1.32
C SER A 10 -10.53 3.02 2.65
N ILE A 11 -9.68 2.31 3.41
CA ILE A 11 -9.09 2.83 4.65
C ILE A 11 -8.22 4.08 4.43
N ALA A 12 -7.74 4.30 3.20
CA ALA A 12 -6.97 5.49 2.84
C ALA A 12 -7.77 6.77 3.07
N ASN A 13 -9.09 6.74 2.87
CA ASN A 13 -9.97 7.89 3.06
C ASN A 13 -9.89 8.45 4.49
N ARG A 14 -9.78 7.58 5.49
CA ARG A 14 -9.59 7.99 6.88
C ARG A 14 -8.27 8.71 7.08
N PHE A 15 -7.17 8.17 6.57
CA PHE A 15 -5.84 8.78 6.74
C PHE A 15 -5.74 10.12 6.02
N ILE A 16 -6.31 10.21 4.81
CA ILE A 16 -6.39 11.47 4.06
C ILE A 16 -7.24 12.50 4.81
N ALA A 17 -8.38 12.11 5.36
CA ALA A 17 -9.23 13.01 6.15
C ALA A 17 -8.51 13.53 7.40
N GLU A 18 -7.78 12.67 8.12
CA GLU A 18 -7.01 13.06 9.30
C GLU A 18 -5.83 14.00 8.96
N LEU A 19 -5.19 13.83 7.81
CA LEU A 19 -4.14 14.74 7.32
C LEU A 19 -4.70 16.12 6.93
N ARG A 20 -5.95 16.19 6.46
CA ARG A 20 -6.61 17.44 6.04
C ARG A 20 -7.28 18.18 7.19
N SER A 21 -7.65 17.48 8.26
CA SER A 21 -8.38 18.04 9.39
C SER A 21 -7.49 18.94 10.24
N THR A 22 -7.84 20.23 10.35
CA THR A 22 -7.11 21.22 11.18
C THR A 22 -7.08 20.87 12.66
N ALA A 23 -8.10 20.17 13.16
CA ALA A 23 -8.16 19.72 14.55
C ALA A 23 -7.21 18.55 14.85
N VAL A 24 -6.94 17.70 13.85
CA VAL A 24 -6.21 16.43 14.03
C VAL A 24 -4.75 16.53 13.54
N GLN A 25 -4.50 17.27 12.45
CA GLN A 25 -3.17 17.34 11.82
C GLN A 25 -2.06 17.89 12.71
N ASN A 26 -2.41 18.63 13.77
CA ASN A 26 -1.45 19.17 14.74
C ASN A 26 -0.83 18.07 15.62
N ASP A 27 -1.44 16.87 15.70
CA ASP A 27 -0.81 15.68 16.27
C ASP A 27 0.30 15.18 15.35
N ARG A 28 1.53 15.64 15.61
CA ARG A 28 2.73 15.32 14.81
C ARG A 28 3.01 13.83 14.68
N MET A 29 2.70 13.02 15.70
CA MET A 29 2.91 11.57 15.63
C MET A 29 1.91 10.93 14.68
N ARG A 30 0.63 11.32 14.79
CA ARG A 30 -0.43 10.84 13.91
C ARG A 30 -0.24 11.28 12.47
N PHE A 31 0.14 12.54 12.24
CA PHE A 31 0.44 13.07 10.90
C PHE A 31 1.51 12.23 10.19
N ARG A 32 2.64 11.97 10.86
CA ARG A 32 3.72 11.13 10.30
C ARG A 32 3.25 9.70 10.00
N LYS A 33 2.54 9.07 10.95
CA LYS A 33 1.99 7.71 10.75
C LYS A 33 1.00 7.66 9.58
N ASN A 34 0.18 8.69 9.39
CA ASN A 34 -0.77 8.72 8.29
C ASN A 34 -0.08 8.90 6.93
N ILE A 35 0.98 9.70 6.84
CA ILE A 35 1.82 9.76 5.64
C ILE A 35 2.43 8.39 5.33
N GLU A 36 3.02 7.73 6.31
CA GLU A 36 3.63 6.40 6.15
C GLU A 36 2.61 5.37 5.64
N ARG A 37 1.42 5.32 6.25
CA ARG A 37 0.32 4.44 5.84
C ARG A 37 -0.12 4.71 4.40
N ILE A 38 -0.26 5.98 4.02
CA ILE A 38 -0.62 6.33 2.63
C ILE A 38 0.50 5.91 1.67
N GLY A 39 1.77 6.11 2.03
CA GLY A 39 2.91 5.65 1.25
C GLY A 39 2.91 4.13 1.03
N GLN A 40 2.62 3.35 2.08
CA GLN A 40 2.49 1.89 1.97
C GLN A 40 1.33 1.48 1.04
N ILE A 41 0.18 2.15 1.14
CA ILE A 41 -0.96 1.89 0.26
C ILE A 41 -0.61 2.21 -1.19
N PHE A 42 0.08 3.33 -1.46
CA PHE A 42 0.56 3.65 -2.79
C PHE A 42 1.55 2.61 -3.31
N ALA A 43 2.52 2.18 -2.50
CA ALA A 43 3.48 1.17 -2.89
C ALA A 43 2.77 -0.15 -3.29
N TYR A 44 1.75 -0.56 -2.54
CA TYR A 44 0.94 -1.73 -2.86
C TYR A 44 0.14 -1.58 -4.17
N GLU A 45 -0.45 -0.41 -4.43
CA GLU A 45 -1.18 -0.17 -5.69
C GLU A 45 -0.23 -0.12 -6.89
N ILE A 46 0.93 0.51 -6.75
CA ILE A 46 1.96 0.54 -7.78
C ILE A 46 2.49 -0.87 -8.05
N SER A 47 2.71 -1.68 -7.00
CA SER A 47 3.30 -3.01 -7.17
C SER A 47 2.45 -3.93 -8.06
N LYS A 48 1.12 -3.75 -8.09
CA LYS A 48 0.23 -4.50 -8.99
C LYS A 48 0.53 -4.31 -10.48
N THR A 49 1.28 -3.28 -10.84
CA THR A 49 1.68 -2.97 -12.22
C THR A 49 3.05 -3.52 -12.61
N PHE A 50 3.78 -4.11 -11.66
CA PHE A 50 5.09 -4.69 -11.92
C PHE A 50 5.00 -5.96 -12.76
N HIS A 51 6.12 -6.37 -13.34
CA HIS A 51 6.22 -7.68 -13.95
C HIS A 51 6.40 -8.73 -12.85
N TYR A 52 5.77 -9.89 -13.00
CA TYR A 52 5.88 -11.00 -12.06
C TYR A 52 6.40 -12.25 -12.78
N ARG A 53 7.15 -13.09 -12.08
CA ARG A 53 7.47 -14.45 -12.51
C ARG A 53 7.08 -15.43 -11.42
N GLU A 54 6.73 -16.64 -11.84
CA GLU A 54 6.54 -17.75 -10.93
C GLU A 54 7.88 -18.21 -10.35
N GLU A 55 7.91 -18.43 -9.04
CA GLU A 55 9.03 -18.99 -8.31
C GLU A 55 8.54 -20.14 -7.43
N ASP A 56 9.25 -21.26 -7.48
CA ASP A 56 8.92 -22.43 -6.66
C ASP A 56 9.49 -22.24 -5.25
N ILE A 57 8.59 -22.12 -4.27
CA ILE A 57 8.92 -21.91 -2.86
C ILE A 57 8.60 -23.16 -2.06
N GLU A 58 9.58 -23.66 -1.31
CA GLU A 58 9.35 -24.75 -0.36
C GLU A 58 8.56 -24.22 0.85
N THR A 59 7.41 -24.83 1.10
CA THR A 59 6.57 -24.56 2.27
C THR A 59 6.47 -25.81 3.15
N PRO A 60 5.99 -25.70 4.40
CA PRO A 60 5.77 -26.88 5.25
C PRO A 60 4.80 -27.92 4.66
N LEU A 61 4.02 -27.58 3.63
CA LEU A 61 3.05 -28.46 2.98
C LEU A 61 3.51 -28.94 1.58
N GLY A 62 4.74 -28.62 1.18
CA GLY A 62 5.29 -28.95 -0.15
C GLY A 62 5.70 -27.71 -0.95
N ILE A 63 5.98 -27.91 -2.24
CA ILE A 63 6.38 -26.83 -3.15
C ILE A 63 5.14 -26.03 -3.58
N ALA A 64 5.17 -24.71 -3.40
CA ALA A 64 4.17 -23.77 -3.86
C ALA A 64 4.75 -22.87 -4.95
N ASN A 65 4.00 -22.71 -6.05
CA ASN A 65 4.35 -21.80 -7.12
C ASN A 65 3.81 -20.40 -6.75
N VAL A 66 4.70 -19.42 -6.57
CA VAL A 66 4.36 -18.08 -6.08
C VAL A 66 4.81 -17.02 -7.09
N PRO A 67 3.91 -16.13 -7.55
CA PRO A 67 4.30 -15.03 -8.43
C PRO A 67 5.00 -13.95 -7.61
N LEU A 68 6.28 -13.73 -7.89
CA LEU A 68 7.09 -12.69 -7.25
C LEU A 68 7.41 -11.55 -8.25
N PRO A 69 7.49 -10.28 -7.78
CA PRO A 69 7.89 -9.17 -8.64
C PRO A 69 9.30 -9.41 -9.22
N ASN A 70 9.46 -9.18 -10.53
CA ASN A 70 10.69 -9.36 -11.29
C ASN A 70 11.66 -8.20 -11.21
N ASP A 71 11.18 -7.03 -10.78
CA ASP A 71 11.93 -5.80 -10.83
C ASP A 71 12.94 -5.75 -9.67
N ARG A 72 14.22 -5.92 -10.02
CA ARG A 72 15.38 -5.67 -9.15
C ARG A 72 15.77 -4.20 -9.18
#